data_AF-A0AAZ3QWS7-F1
#
_entry.id   AF-A0AAZ3QWS7-F1
#
_cell.length_a   1.000
_cell.length_b   1.000
_cell.length_c   1.000
_cell.angle_alpha   90.00
_cell.angle_beta   90.00
_cell.angle_gamma   90.00
#
_symmetry.space_group_name_H-M   'P 1'
#
loop_
_entity.id
_entity.type
_entity.pdbx_description
1 polymer ?
#
loop_
_entity_poly.entity_id
_entity_poly.type
_entity_poly.pdbx_seq_one_letter_code
_entity_poly.pdbx_strand_id
1 'polypeptide(L)'
;LGLTNLSHPKPFPGDILEFPLNKYFSHFGIYYGERDGVPYVAHLTCRDSETKLLLFGRALKSEVKLDPVELVGRKYKVRNLLDKVHPPRDFYSLVKPAIDDMIGRDVTFDILFHNSEHQATLFRYGLKKSTQIEKVYAQILPTWKKPFEKKKL
;
A
#
# COMPACT_ATOMS: atom_id res chain seq x y z
N LEU A 1 -13.25 -31.85 -6.28
CA LEU A 1 -14.26 -31.09 -5.49
C LEU A 1 -13.68 -29.71 -5.23
N GLY A 2 -14.04 -28.75 -6.08
CA GLY A 2 -13.47 -27.41 -6.09
C GLY A 2 -13.90 -26.61 -4.87
N LEU A 3 -12.93 -26.08 -4.14
CA LEU A 3 -13.15 -25.13 -3.06
C LEU A 3 -13.72 -23.86 -3.68
N THR A 4 -14.99 -23.61 -3.42
CA THR A 4 -15.70 -22.41 -3.86
C THR A 4 -15.03 -21.19 -3.25
N ASN A 5 -14.53 -20.34 -4.15
CA ASN A 5 -14.04 -19.00 -3.90
C ASN A 5 -14.95 -18.28 -2.89
N LEU A 6 -14.39 -17.92 -1.74
CA LEU A 6 -14.95 -16.86 -0.91
C LEU A 6 -15.04 -15.63 -1.80
N SER A 7 -16.27 -15.22 -2.12
CA SER A 7 -16.61 -14.15 -3.04
C SER A 7 -16.16 -12.79 -2.50
N HIS A 8 -14.86 -12.52 -2.61
CA HIS A 8 -14.37 -11.16 -2.55
C HIS A 8 -14.97 -10.42 -3.77
N PRO A 9 -15.64 -9.27 -3.58
CA PRO A 9 -16.12 -8.50 -4.71
C PRO A 9 -14.96 -8.25 -5.67
N LYS A 10 -15.19 -8.55 -6.96
CA LYS A 10 -14.16 -8.42 -8.00
C LYS A 10 -13.69 -6.96 -8.01
N PRO A 11 -12.37 -6.69 -7.86
CA PRO A 11 -11.88 -5.32 -7.85
C PRO A 11 -12.02 -4.67 -9.22
N PHE A 12 -12.17 -3.35 -9.24
CA PHE A 12 -12.17 -2.54 -10.45
C PHE A 12 -10.83 -1.85 -10.64
N PRO A 13 -10.35 -1.65 -11.89
CA PRO A 13 -9.09 -0.94 -12.13
C PRO A 13 -9.06 0.40 -11.40
N GLY A 14 -7.97 0.64 -10.65
CA GLY A 14 -7.82 1.80 -9.77
C GLY A 14 -8.18 1.56 -8.31
N ASP A 15 -8.80 0.43 -7.96
CA ASP A 15 -9.07 0.05 -6.58
C ASP A 15 -7.77 -0.18 -5.80
N ILE A 16 -7.74 0.29 -4.56
CA ILE A 16 -6.66 -0.03 -3.63
C ILE A 16 -6.92 -1.45 -3.10
N LEU A 17 -5.96 -2.35 -3.30
CA LEU A 17 -5.94 -3.67 -2.69
C LEU A 17 -5.08 -3.64 -1.43
N GLU A 18 -5.64 -4.10 -0.33
CA GLU A 18 -4.96 -4.36 0.94
C GLU A 18 -4.66 -5.86 1.05
N PHE A 19 -3.39 -6.20 1.21
CA PHE A 19 -2.87 -7.54 1.46
C PHE A 19 -2.44 -7.64 2.93
N PRO A 20 -3.23 -8.27 3.81
CA PRO A 20 -2.88 -8.37 5.22
C PRO A 20 -1.59 -9.17 5.43
N LEU A 21 -0.59 -8.60 6.12
CA LEU A 21 0.66 -9.30 6.45
C LEU A 21 0.65 -9.80 7.90
N ASN A 22 0.33 -8.92 8.85
CA ASN A 22 0.22 -9.24 10.27
C ASN A 22 -0.83 -8.35 10.95
N LYS A 23 -0.94 -8.42 12.27
CA LYS A 23 -1.95 -7.68 13.05
C LYS A 23 -1.86 -6.14 12.89
N TYR A 24 -0.67 -5.62 12.58
CA TYR A 24 -0.38 -4.18 12.60
C TYR A 24 -0.13 -3.60 11.21
N PHE A 25 0.38 -4.43 10.28
CA PHE A 25 0.79 -3.99 8.96
C PHE A 25 0.12 -4.81 7.87
N SER A 26 -0.29 -4.09 6.84
CA SER A 26 -0.75 -4.61 5.57
C SER A 26 0.14 -4.06 4.47
N HIS A 27 0.19 -4.77 3.35
CA HIS A 27 0.77 -4.28 2.12
C HIS A 27 -0.33 -3.74 1.20
N PHE A 28 -0.01 -2.77 0.35
CA PHE A 28 -1.00 -2.10 -0.48
C PHE A 28 -0.53 -1.99 -1.93
N GLY A 29 -1.49 -1.98 -2.84
CA GLY A 29 -1.26 -1.71 -4.25
C GLY A 29 -2.53 -1.24 -4.95
N ILE A 30 -2.40 -0.80 -6.20
CA ILE A 30 -3.51 -0.45 -7.08
C ILE A 30 -3.81 -1.60 -8.00
N TYR A 31 -5.04 -2.11 -7.99
CA TYR A 31 -5.48 -3.08 -8.96
C TYR A 31 -5.39 -2.46 -10.36
N TYR A 32 -4.54 -3.05 -11.20
CA TYR A 32 -4.23 -2.51 -12.51
C TYR A 32 -5.21 -3.01 -13.58
N GLY A 33 -5.86 -4.14 -13.31
CA GLY A 33 -6.74 -4.83 -14.25
C GLY A 33 -6.23 -6.24 -14.56
N GLU A 34 -6.82 -6.84 -15.58
CA GLU A 34 -6.58 -8.22 -16.00
C GLU A 34 -5.83 -8.24 -17.34
N ARG A 35 -4.84 -9.13 -17.49
CA ARG A 35 -4.13 -9.39 -18.75
C ARG A 35 -4.08 -10.89 -18.96
N ASP A 36 -4.58 -11.38 -20.10
CA ASP A 36 -4.64 -12.81 -20.43
C ASP A 36 -5.28 -13.69 -19.34
N GLY A 37 -6.34 -13.18 -18.69
CA GLY A 37 -7.02 -13.88 -17.59
C GLY A 37 -6.36 -13.73 -16.22
N VAL A 38 -5.19 -13.08 -16.14
CA VAL A 38 -4.43 -12.91 -14.89
C VAL A 38 -4.63 -11.51 -14.32
N PRO A 39 -5.11 -11.38 -13.06
CA PRO A 39 -5.24 -10.08 -12.40
C PRO A 39 -3.88 -9.54 -11.94
N TYR A 40 -3.60 -8.27 -12.20
CA TYR A 40 -2.36 -7.59 -11.82
C TYR A 40 -2.60 -6.45 -10.83
N VAL A 41 -1.60 -6.22 -9.97
CA VAL A 41 -1.57 -5.10 -9.02
C VAL A 41 -0.25 -4.35 -9.14
N ALA A 42 -0.33 -3.03 -9.17
CA ALA A 42 0.83 -2.16 -9.08
C ALA A 42 1.13 -1.82 -7.62
N HIS A 43 2.32 -2.16 -7.12
CA HIS A 43 2.68 -1.92 -5.72
C HIS A 43 4.15 -1.52 -5.54
N LEU A 44 4.41 -0.72 -4.50
CA LEU A 44 5.77 -0.33 -4.10
C LEU A 44 6.43 -1.49 -3.35
N THR A 45 7.54 -2.02 -3.84
CA THR A 45 8.28 -3.11 -3.21
C THR A 45 9.79 -2.85 -3.22
N CYS A 46 10.53 -3.48 -2.32
CA CYS A 46 11.99 -3.39 -2.29
C CYS A 46 12.60 -4.33 -3.34
N ARG A 47 13.59 -3.85 -4.11
CA ARG A 47 14.27 -4.67 -5.14
C ARG A 47 15.09 -5.81 -4.54
N ASP A 48 15.76 -5.53 -3.42
CA ASP A 48 16.62 -6.48 -2.75
C ASP A 48 15.88 -7.10 -1.57
N SER A 49 15.54 -8.39 -1.67
CA SER A 49 15.14 -9.21 -0.53
C SER A 49 16.23 -9.26 0.57
N GLU A 50 17.48 -8.94 0.21
CA GLU A 50 18.63 -8.84 1.12
C GLU A 50 18.75 -7.48 1.81
N THR A 51 18.05 -6.46 1.30
CA THR A 51 17.92 -5.16 1.96
C THR A 51 16.87 -5.29 3.06
N LYS A 52 17.22 -6.02 4.13
CA LYS A 52 16.57 -5.91 5.45
C LYS A 52 16.25 -4.44 5.66
N LEU A 53 15.00 -4.07 5.95
CA LEU A 53 14.56 -2.70 6.32
C LEU A 53 15.74 -1.93 6.93
N LEU A 54 16.52 -1.23 6.09
CA LEU A 54 17.84 -0.79 6.47
C LEU A 54 17.60 0.39 7.39
N LEU A 55 18.29 0.42 8.54
CA LEU A 55 18.39 1.52 9.48
C LEU A 55 17.16 2.45 9.56
N PHE A 56 16.33 2.29 10.60
CA PHE A 56 15.16 3.14 10.87
C PHE A 56 13.97 2.97 9.90
N GLY A 57 13.89 1.85 9.17
CA GLY A 57 12.71 1.50 8.37
C GLY A 57 12.65 2.18 7.01
N ARG A 58 13.81 2.42 6.38
CA ARG A 58 13.95 2.96 5.03
C ARG A 58 14.58 1.95 4.08
N ALA A 59 14.27 2.05 2.80
CA ALA A 59 14.98 1.36 1.74
C ALA A 59 15.16 2.31 0.55
N LEU A 60 16.41 2.54 0.14
CA LEU A 60 16.73 3.53 -0.90
C LEU A 60 16.43 3.02 -2.31
N LYS A 61 16.43 1.70 -2.50
CA LYS A 61 16.21 1.03 -3.78
C LYS A 61 14.92 0.20 -3.75
N SER A 62 13.79 0.90 -3.67
CA SER A 62 12.47 0.30 -3.89
C SER A 62 11.94 0.74 -5.24
N GLU A 63 10.92 0.06 -5.76
CA GLU A 63 10.31 0.42 -7.04
C GLU A 63 8.82 0.08 -7.04
N VAL A 64 8.07 0.68 -7.95
CA VAL A 64 6.72 0.23 -8.28
C VAL A 64 6.83 -0.93 -9.26
N LYS A 65 6.36 -2.12 -8.86
CA LYS A 65 6.24 -3.30 -9.73
C LYS A 65 4.80 -3.57 -10.09
N LEU A 66 4.62 -4.24 -11.22
CA LEU A 66 3.35 -4.79 -11.65
C LEU A 66 3.42 -6.31 -11.58
N ASP A 67 2.85 -6.88 -10.53
CA ASP A 67 2.89 -8.32 -10.27
C ASP A 67 1.47 -8.92 -10.28
N PRO A 68 1.31 -10.21 -10.63
CA PRO A 68 0.05 -10.92 -10.44
C PRO A 68 -0.42 -10.82 -9.00
N VAL A 69 -1.71 -10.55 -8.80
CA VAL A 69 -2.32 -10.39 -7.46
C VAL A 69 -2.00 -11.60 -6.56
N GLU A 70 -2.03 -12.80 -7.11
CA GLU A 70 -1.75 -14.04 -6.37
C GLU A 70 -0.29 -14.16 -5.89
N LEU A 71 0.68 -13.56 -6.60
CA LEU A 71 2.08 -13.52 -6.18
C LEU A 71 2.30 -12.53 -5.03
N VAL A 72 1.54 -11.42 -5.02
CA VAL A 72 1.62 -10.41 -3.94
C VAL A 72 0.96 -10.93 -2.66
N GLY A 73 -0.18 -11.61 -2.77
CA GLY A 73 -0.79 -12.26 -1.63
C GLY A 73 -2.05 -13.04 -1.95
N ARG A 74 -2.19 -14.22 -1.33
CA ARG A 74 -3.33 -15.12 -1.52
C ARG A 74 -4.68 -14.55 -1.07
N LYS A 75 -4.66 -13.57 -0.16
CA LYS A 75 -5.85 -12.92 0.39
C LYS A 75 -5.68 -11.41 0.29
N TYR A 76 -6.70 -10.74 -0.23
CA TYR A 76 -6.73 -9.29 -0.29
C TYR A 76 -8.13 -8.76 0.01
N LYS A 77 -8.21 -7.44 0.24
CA LYS A 77 -9.47 -6.69 0.40
C LYS A 77 -9.40 -5.43 -0.44
N VAL A 78 -10.51 -5.03 -1.06
CA VAL A 78 -10.63 -3.68 -1.63
C VAL A 78 -10.74 -2.67 -0.47
N ARG A 79 -9.87 -1.66 -0.47
CA ARG A 79 -9.66 -0.74 0.65
C ARG A 79 -9.61 0.73 0.21
N ASN A 80 -10.68 1.19 -0.43
CA ASN A 80 -10.83 2.58 -0.86
C ASN A 80 -11.29 3.51 0.26
N LEU A 81 -10.45 3.67 1.30
CA LEU A 81 -10.86 4.34 2.54
C LEU A 81 -11.24 5.81 2.41
N LEU A 82 -10.69 6.51 1.42
CA LEU A 82 -10.81 7.95 1.30
C LEU A 82 -11.91 8.38 0.31
N ASP A 83 -12.55 7.45 -0.40
CA ASP A 83 -13.56 7.76 -1.43
C ASP A 83 -14.69 8.69 -0.94
N LYS A 84 -15.03 8.64 0.35
CA LYS A 84 -16.07 9.50 0.95
C LYS A 84 -15.67 10.98 1.07
N VAL A 85 -14.37 11.26 1.12
CA VAL A 85 -13.82 12.60 1.41
C VAL A 85 -12.91 13.12 0.29
N HIS A 86 -12.38 12.21 -0.53
CA HIS A 86 -11.51 12.50 -1.66
C HIS A 86 -11.98 11.68 -2.87
N PRO A 87 -12.45 12.32 -3.95
CA PRO A 87 -12.85 11.59 -5.15
C PRO A 87 -11.63 10.86 -5.75
N PRO A 88 -11.79 9.62 -6.22
CA PRO A 88 -10.71 8.93 -6.92
C PRO A 88 -10.41 9.62 -8.25
N ARG A 89 -9.13 9.60 -8.63
CA ARG A 89 -8.67 10.03 -9.95
C ARG A 89 -9.06 8.99 -10.99
N ASP A 90 -9.33 9.45 -12.21
CA ASP A 90 -9.65 8.56 -13.31
C ASP A 90 -8.52 7.57 -13.60
N PHE A 91 -8.86 6.28 -13.67
CA PHE A 91 -7.86 5.24 -13.77
C PHE A 91 -7.11 5.30 -15.10
N TYR A 92 -7.82 5.43 -16.22
CA TYR A 92 -7.24 5.27 -17.55
C TYR A 92 -6.42 6.49 -17.99
N SER A 93 -6.86 7.70 -17.64
CA SER A 93 -6.22 8.95 -18.06
C SER A 93 -5.16 9.47 -17.08
N LEU A 94 -5.25 9.16 -15.79
CA LEU A 94 -4.35 9.71 -14.77
C LEU A 94 -3.57 8.63 -14.00
N VAL A 95 -4.26 7.62 -13.47
CA VAL A 95 -3.61 6.65 -12.58
C VAL A 95 -2.71 5.68 -13.32
N LYS A 96 -3.22 5.05 -14.38
CA LYS A 96 -2.48 4.07 -15.18
C LYS A 96 -1.24 4.68 -15.82
N PRO A 97 -1.28 5.86 -16.48
CA PRO A 97 -0.07 6.50 -16.99
C PRO A 97 0.94 6.83 -15.88
N ALA A 98 0.48 7.29 -14.71
CA ALA A 98 1.37 7.57 -13.58
C ALA A 98 2.01 6.29 -13.00
N ILE A 99 1.30 5.16 -13.00
CA ILE A 99 1.88 3.87 -12.63
C ILE A 99 2.93 3.46 -13.67
N ASP A 100 2.57 3.51 -14.96
CA ASP A 100 3.43 3.09 -16.06
C ASP A 100 4.73 3.91 -16.11
N ASP A 101 4.66 5.22 -15.85
CA ASP A 101 5.81 6.12 -15.75
C ASP A 101 6.74 5.79 -14.56
N MET A 102 6.18 5.25 -13.47
CA MET A 102 6.92 4.93 -12.25
C MET A 102 7.58 3.55 -12.26
N ILE A 103 7.13 2.64 -13.12
CA ILE A 103 7.69 1.27 -13.19
C ILE A 103 9.17 1.33 -13.58
N GLY A 104 9.99 0.55 -12.88
CA GLY A 104 11.43 0.44 -13.14
C GLY A 104 12.27 1.58 -12.56
N ARG A 105 11.66 2.62 -12.00
CA ARG A 105 12.35 3.72 -11.32
C ARG A 105 12.64 3.38 -9.86
N ASP A 106 13.83 3.76 -9.40
CA ASP A 106 14.17 3.68 -7.99
C ASP A 106 13.44 4.78 -7.19
N VAL A 107 12.80 4.37 -6.11
CA VAL A 107 12.04 5.19 -5.17
C VAL A 107 12.51 4.83 -3.76
N THR A 108 12.65 5.84 -2.90
CA THR A 108 12.92 5.59 -1.49
C THR A 108 11.63 5.16 -0.78
N PHE A 109 11.63 3.94 -0.24
CA PHE A 109 10.64 3.51 0.73
C PHE A 109 10.98 4.08 2.10
N ASP A 110 9.95 4.56 2.80
CA ASP A 110 10.02 5.00 4.20
C ASP A 110 8.75 4.54 4.90
N ILE A 111 8.89 3.74 5.96
CA ILE A 111 7.74 3.19 6.68
C ILE A 111 6.76 4.27 7.18
N LEU A 112 7.26 5.45 7.56
CA LEU A 112 6.46 6.54 8.13
C LEU A 112 5.94 7.50 7.05
N PHE A 113 6.74 7.79 6.03
CA PHE A 113 6.46 8.90 5.10
C PHE A 113 6.21 8.47 3.64
N HIS A 114 6.66 7.29 3.22
CA HIS A 114 6.54 6.83 1.83
C HIS A 114 6.54 5.29 1.78
N ASN A 115 5.50 4.69 2.35
CA ASN A 115 5.27 3.24 2.31
C ASN A 115 4.30 2.85 1.18
N SER A 116 3.90 1.58 1.10
CA SER A 116 3.01 1.10 0.04
C SER A 116 1.60 1.72 0.09
N GLU A 117 1.04 2.03 1.26
CA GLU A 117 -0.26 2.71 1.38
C GLU A 117 -0.17 4.17 0.91
N HIS A 118 0.93 4.86 1.24
CA HIS A 118 1.19 6.22 0.74
C HIS A 118 1.28 6.24 -0.79
N GLN A 119 1.96 5.26 -1.39
CA GLN A 119 2.07 5.18 -2.84
C GLN A 119 0.71 4.87 -3.49
N ALA A 120 -0.07 3.94 -2.93
CA ALA A 120 -1.40 3.60 -3.44
C ALA A 120 -2.38 4.78 -3.32
N THR A 121 -2.38 5.51 -2.20
CA THR A 121 -3.22 6.70 -2.03
C THR A 121 -2.78 7.85 -2.93
N LEU A 122 -1.47 8.02 -3.16
CA LEU A 122 -0.97 9.00 -4.12
C LEU A 122 -1.49 8.68 -5.52
N PHE A 123 -1.47 7.41 -5.93
CA PHE A 123 -2.03 6.97 -7.20
C PHE A 123 -3.55 7.19 -7.27
N ARG A 124 -4.33 6.70 -6.31
CA ARG A 124 -5.80 6.79 -6.39
C ARG A 124 -6.32 8.21 -6.19
N TYR A 125 -5.77 9.00 -5.29
CA TYR A 125 -6.35 10.28 -4.85
C TYR A 125 -5.48 11.50 -5.14
N GLY A 126 -4.23 11.32 -5.57
CA GLY A 126 -3.29 12.42 -5.78
C GLY A 126 -2.70 13.00 -4.48
N LEU A 127 -2.84 12.30 -3.35
CA LEU A 127 -2.30 12.71 -2.06
C LEU A 127 -1.67 11.52 -1.33
N LYS A 128 -0.60 11.75 -0.56
CA LYS A 128 0.06 10.72 0.23
C LYS A 128 -0.58 10.62 1.61
N LYS A 129 -1.29 9.51 1.89
CA LYS A 129 -1.81 9.20 3.22
C LYS A 129 -1.65 7.72 3.57
N SER A 130 -1.51 7.43 4.86
CA SER A 130 -1.41 6.06 5.35
C SER A 130 -2.16 5.91 6.67
N THR A 131 -3.33 5.27 6.60
CA THR A 131 -4.16 5.01 7.76
C THR A 131 -3.52 4.01 8.72
N GLN A 132 -2.66 3.10 8.23
CA GLN A 132 -1.91 2.21 9.11
C GLN A 132 -0.98 3.01 10.03
N ILE A 133 -0.29 4.02 9.49
CA ILE A 133 0.69 4.82 10.24
C ILE A 133 -0.02 5.75 11.21
N GLU A 134 -1.14 6.36 10.81
CA GLU A 134 -2.00 7.12 11.73
C GLU A 134 -2.44 6.29 12.94
N LYS A 135 -2.84 5.03 12.72
CA LYS A 135 -3.22 4.10 13.80
C LYS A 135 -2.03 3.72 14.69
N VAL A 136 -0.88 3.41 14.09
CA VAL A 136 0.34 3.07 14.82
C VAL A 136 0.77 4.25 15.70
N TYR A 137 0.77 5.48 15.16
CA TYR A 137 1.02 6.68 15.95
C TYR A 137 0.03 6.83 17.10
N ALA A 138 -1.27 6.66 16.87
CA ALA A 138 -2.28 6.75 17.92
C ALA A 138 -2.06 5.74 19.07
N GLN A 139 -1.47 4.58 18.79
CA GLN A 139 -1.13 3.58 19.81
C GLN A 139 0.19 3.88 20.54
N ILE A 140 1.20 4.40 19.83
CA ILE A 140 2.53 4.65 20.38
C ILE A 140 2.60 5.98 21.14
N LEU A 141 1.93 7.03 20.65
CA LEU A 141 1.93 8.38 21.23
C LEU A 141 1.57 8.40 22.74
N PRO A 142 0.53 7.70 23.21
CA PRO A 142 0.21 7.65 24.64
C PRO A 142 1.33 7.01 25.46
N THR A 143 2.01 6.01 24.91
CA THR A 143 3.13 5.31 25.57
C THR A 143 4.34 6.23 25.72
N TRP A 144 4.58 7.10 24.74
CA TRP A 144 5.69 8.06 24.75
C TRP A 144 5.40 9.29 25.61
N LYS A 145 4.13 9.73 25.72
CA LYS A 145 3.73 10.84 26.59
C LYS A 145 3.75 10.47 28.07
N LYS A 146 3.43 9.23 28.43
CA LYS A 146 3.41 8.75 29.83
C LYS A 146 4.69 9.07 30.62
N PRO A 147 5.92 8.85 30.09
CA PRO A 147 7.15 9.26 30.77
C PRO A 147 7.28 10.78 31.01
N PHE A 148 6.82 11.62 30.09
CA PHE A 148 6.88 13.09 30.23
C PHE A 148 5.84 13.61 31.21
N GLU A 149 4.64 13.01 31.25
CA GLU A 149 3.62 13.34 32.24
C GLU A 149 3.98 12.84 33.65
N LYS A 150 4.67 11.69 33.75
CA LYS A 150 5.19 11.17 35.03
C LYS A 150 6.43 11.93 35.51
N LYS A 151 7.25 12.48 34.62
CA LYS A 151 8.39 13.35 34.93
C LYS A 151 7.98 14.82 34.95
N LYS A 152 6.87 15.20 35.60
CA LYS A 152 6.61 16.61 35.93
C LYS A 152 7.89 17.23 36.53
N LEU A 153 8.60 18.02 35.73
CA LEU A 153 9.29 19.23 36.16
C LEU A 153 8.20 20.29 36.39
#